data_AF-A0A0G0G5N4-F1
#
_entry.id   AF-A0A0G0G5N4-F1
#
_cell.length_a   1.000
_cell.length_b   1.000
_cell.length_c   1.000
_cell.angle_alpha   90.00
_cell.angle_beta   90.00
_cell.angle_gamma   90.00
#
_symmetry.space_group_name_H-M   'P 1'
#
loop_
_entity.id
_entity.type
_entity.pdbx_description
1 polymer ?
#
loop_
_entity_poly.entity_id
_entity_poly.type
_entity_poly.pdbx_seq_one_letter_code
_entity_poly.pdbx_strand_id
1 'polypeptide(L)'
;MLRKMNNLNKTLEEIFQILSSCRKLELNECPVRVNYAQIITPIGDMSPVLFNHKSKLKNQIIDITSIKRLIEVLNHNDSIIRLNHIGFCYKVASQENEKKRIAEIVQKTNFHLYQEESNDDGLWLFIGNTKKWEKPLLELLPIEKSDDRWVEYFLPHIQFDVDTNLTAEDINKLAKKVFSKNITPYHIIIDGITYIVRNRLGVIDGVNIFLDLATNSRNVKFHRQNILRKIS
;
A
#
# COMPACT_ATOMS: atom_id res chain seq x y z
N MET A 1 -25.93 3.79 15.64
CA MET A 1 -25.99 3.71 14.16
C MET A 1 -24.65 3.15 13.65
N LEU A 2 -24.47 1.81 13.67
CA LEU A 2 -23.17 1.11 13.53
C LEU A 2 -23.08 0.20 12.27
N ARG A 3 -23.85 0.50 11.22
CA ARG A 3 -24.04 -0.39 10.06
C ARG A 3 -23.10 -0.14 8.85
N LYS A 4 -22.09 0.74 8.99
CA LYS A 4 -21.23 1.17 7.87
C LYS A 4 -19.77 0.69 7.93
N MET A 5 -19.35 -0.07 8.93
CA MET A 5 -17.92 -0.47 9.09
C MET A 5 -17.57 -1.81 8.45
N ASN A 6 -18.55 -2.66 8.14
CA ASN A 6 -18.29 -4.01 7.64
C ASN A 6 -17.89 -4.07 6.16
N ASN A 7 -17.96 -2.98 5.39
CA ASN A 7 -17.74 -3.04 3.94
C ASN A 7 -16.25 -2.94 3.59
N LEU A 8 -15.52 -1.94 4.11
CA LEU A 8 -14.07 -1.84 3.88
C LEU A 8 -13.32 -3.09 4.35
N ASN A 9 -13.49 -3.49 5.60
CA ASN A 9 -12.73 -4.60 6.18
C ASN A 9 -13.04 -5.93 5.47
N LYS A 10 -14.30 -6.17 5.10
CA LYS A 10 -14.69 -7.34 4.30
C LYS A 10 -14.03 -7.31 2.92
N THR A 11 -14.05 -6.17 2.23
CA THR A 11 -13.41 -6.09 0.91
C THR A 11 -11.90 -6.25 1.00
N LEU A 12 -11.25 -5.68 2.01
CA LEU A 12 -9.83 -5.88 2.25
C LEU A 12 -9.53 -7.36 2.56
N GLU A 13 -10.37 -8.04 3.34
CA GLU A 13 -10.25 -9.47 3.59
C GLU A 13 -10.33 -10.29 2.30
N GLU A 14 -11.27 -9.98 1.40
CA GLU A 14 -11.38 -10.60 0.07
C GLU A 14 -10.12 -10.34 -0.78
N ILE A 15 -9.58 -9.12 -0.77
CA ILE A 15 -8.33 -8.79 -1.46
C ILE A 15 -7.15 -9.57 -0.86
N PHE A 16 -7.04 -9.66 0.46
CA PHE A 16 -6.01 -10.44 1.15
C PHE A 16 -6.11 -11.93 0.79
N GLN A 17 -7.31 -12.49 0.71
CA GLN A 17 -7.52 -13.87 0.28
C GLN A 17 -7.04 -14.09 -1.16
N ILE A 18 -7.34 -13.15 -2.07
CA ILE A 18 -6.85 -13.19 -3.46
C ILE A 18 -5.32 -13.16 -3.49
N LEU A 19 -4.69 -12.22 -2.78
CA LEU A 19 -3.22 -12.12 -2.73
C LEU A 19 -2.60 -13.38 -2.10
N SER A 20 -3.23 -13.95 -1.08
CA SER A 20 -2.79 -15.19 -0.41
C SER A 20 -2.81 -16.41 -1.32
N SER A 21 -3.57 -16.38 -2.43
CA SER A 21 -3.57 -17.46 -3.42
C SER A 21 -2.24 -17.58 -4.19
N CYS A 22 -1.41 -16.53 -4.18
CA CYS A 22 -0.07 -16.54 -4.76
C CYS A 22 0.99 -16.77 -3.68
N ARG A 23 1.68 -17.91 -3.73
CA ARG A 23 2.74 -18.27 -2.77
C ARG A 23 3.86 -17.22 -2.66
N LYS A 24 4.15 -16.48 -3.74
CA LYS A 24 5.20 -15.47 -3.78
C LYS A 24 4.87 -14.20 -3.00
N LEU A 25 3.60 -13.96 -2.67
CA LEU A 25 3.17 -12.77 -1.94
C LEU A 25 3.27 -12.92 -0.41
N GLU A 26 3.69 -14.09 0.10
CA GLU A 26 4.02 -14.41 1.50
C GLU A 26 3.41 -13.50 2.59
N LEU A 27 2.08 -13.49 2.70
CA LEU A 27 1.38 -12.63 3.67
C LEU A 27 1.65 -13.03 5.13
N ASN A 28 2.04 -14.27 5.41
CA ASN A 28 2.32 -14.76 6.77
C ASN A 28 3.43 -14.01 7.50
N GLU A 29 4.36 -13.36 6.79
CA GLU A 29 5.40 -12.52 7.40
C GLU A 29 5.10 -11.00 7.25
N CYS A 30 3.96 -10.63 6.65
CA CYS A 30 3.51 -9.24 6.57
C CYS A 30 3.14 -8.70 7.96
N PRO A 31 3.56 -7.47 8.32
CA PRO A 31 3.13 -6.83 9.56
C PRO A 31 1.64 -6.47 9.59
N VAL A 32 0.94 -6.59 8.46
CA VAL A 32 -0.48 -6.22 8.33
C VAL A 32 -1.36 -7.46 8.26
N ARG A 33 -2.44 -7.45 9.03
CA ARG A 33 -3.52 -8.45 8.99
C ARG A 33 -4.86 -7.74 8.86
N VAL A 34 -5.79 -8.38 8.18
CA VAL A 34 -7.16 -7.89 8.07
C VAL A 34 -8.09 -9.03 8.48
N ASN A 35 -9.12 -8.68 9.23
CA ASN A 35 -10.30 -9.49 9.44
C ASN A 35 -11.55 -8.61 9.29
N TYR A 36 -12.73 -9.20 9.34
CA TYR A 36 -14.00 -8.48 9.22
C TYR A 36 -14.17 -7.28 10.19
N ALA A 37 -13.47 -7.26 11.31
CA ALA A 37 -13.59 -6.25 12.35
C ALA A 37 -12.53 -5.14 12.27
N GLN A 38 -11.28 -5.46 11.88
CA GLN A 38 -10.13 -4.57 12.07
C GLN A 38 -9.05 -4.72 10.99
N ILE A 39 -8.26 -3.65 10.83
CA ILE A 39 -7.01 -3.65 10.06
C ILE A 39 -5.86 -3.60 11.07
N ILE A 40 -5.32 -4.76 11.41
CA ILE A 40 -4.36 -4.95 12.49
C ILE A 40 -2.94 -4.71 11.97
N THR A 41 -2.21 -3.85 12.67
CA THR A 41 -0.79 -3.55 12.42
C THR A 41 -0.01 -3.56 13.74
N PRO A 42 1.34 -3.49 13.73
CA PRO A 42 2.12 -3.38 14.96
C PRO A 42 1.85 -2.10 15.76
N ILE A 43 1.21 -1.10 15.16
CA ILE A 43 0.85 0.17 15.81
C ILE A 43 -0.63 0.26 16.21
N GLY A 44 -1.37 -0.85 16.08
CA GLY A 44 -2.79 -0.94 16.40
C GLY A 44 -3.69 -1.08 15.17
N ASP A 45 -4.99 -0.87 15.39
CA ASP A 45 -6.01 -0.90 14.34
C ASP A 45 -5.98 0.40 13.52
N MET A 46 -5.81 0.27 12.20
CA MET A 46 -5.74 1.42 11.29
C MET A 46 -7.11 1.94 10.85
N SER A 47 -8.20 1.17 11.03
CA SER A 47 -9.53 1.57 10.58
C SER A 47 -9.97 2.95 11.13
N PRO A 48 -9.84 3.26 12.44
CA PRO A 48 -10.23 4.57 12.98
C PRO A 48 -9.44 5.74 12.37
N VAL A 49 -8.15 5.54 12.12
CA VAL A 49 -7.26 6.56 11.55
C VAL A 49 -7.67 6.89 10.12
N LEU A 50 -7.94 5.87 9.31
CA LEU A 50 -8.38 6.03 7.92
C LEU A 50 -9.77 6.68 7.82
N PHE A 51 -10.67 6.44 8.78
CA PHE A 51 -12.02 7.01 8.73
C PHE A 51 -12.11 8.45 9.23
N ASN A 52 -11.07 8.99 9.86
CA ASN A 52 -11.07 10.36 10.37
C ASN A 52 -11.11 11.41 9.24
N HIS A 53 -10.50 11.10 8.09
CA HIS A 53 -10.39 12.03 6.95
C HIS A 53 -10.75 11.34 5.64
N LYS A 54 -12.04 11.07 5.44
CA LYS A 54 -12.54 10.35 4.25
C LYS A 54 -12.29 11.11 2.94
N SER A 55 -11.99 10.35 1.90
CA SER A 55 -11.91 10.81 0.52
C SER A 55 -13.25 11.41 0.08
N LYS A 56 -13.17 12.46 -0.74
CA LYS A 56 -14.34 13.10 -1.37
C LYS A 56 -14.88 12.31 -2.56
N LEU A 57 -14.17 11.27 -3.00
CA LEU A 57 -14.56 10.45 -4.13
C LEU A 57 -15.72 9.52 -3.77
N LYS A 58 -16.57 9.22 -4.76
CA LYS A 58 -17.73 8.34 -4.55
C LYS A 58 -17.24 6.92 -4.26
N ASN A 59 -17.94 6.25 -3.33
CA ASN A 59 -17.73 4.83 -3.08
C ASN A 59 -18.04 4.03 -4.35
N GLN A 60 -17.02 3.37 -4.86
CA GLN A 60 -17.07 2.49 -6.03
C GLN A 60 -15.79 1.68 -6.00
N ILE A 61 -15.89 0.37 -6.12
CA ILE A 61 -14.72 -0.50 -6.35
C ILE A 61 -14.86 -1.18 -7.69
N ILE A 62 -13.73 -1.41 -8.36
CA ILE A 62 -13.66 -2.36 -9.44
C ILE A 62 -14.10 -3.73 -8.97
N ASP A 63 -14.69 -4.50 -9.87
CA ASP A 63 -15.09 -5.86 -9.58
C ASP A 63 -13.93 -6.69 -9.04
N ILE A 64 -14.15 -7.33 -7.89
CA ILE A 64 -13.18 -8.16 -7.18
C ILE A 64 -12.69 -9.31 -8.09
N THR A 65 -13.55 -9.81 -8.99
CA THR A 65 -13.13 -10.83 -9.96
C THR A 65 -12.04 -10.34 -10.91
N SER A 66 -12.01 -9.04 -11.23
CA SER A 66 -10.94 -8.45 -12.05
C SER A 66 -9.62 -8.41 -11.31
N ILE A 67 -9.63 -8.11 -10.00
CA ILE A 67 -8.43 -8.16 -9.16
C ILE A 67 -7.90 -9.59 -9.10
N LYS A 68 -8.79 -10.57 -8.86
CA LYS A 68 -8.44 -12.00 -8.87
C LYS A 68 -7.80 -12.41 -10.21
N ARG A 69 -8.43 -12.06 -11.33
CA ARG A 69 -7.90 -12.36 -12.67
C ARG A 69 -6.53 -11.75 -12.92
N LEU A 70 -6.27 -10.53 -12.45
CA LEU A 70 -4.96 -9.90 -12.58
C LEU A 70 -3.89 -10.73 -11.84
N ILE A 71 -4.14 -11.08 -10.59
CA ILE A 71 -3.21 -11.87 -9.77
C ILE A 71 -3.00 -13.27 -10.38
N GLU A 72 -4.05 -13.92 -10.87
CA GLU A 72 -3.94 -15.21 -11.56
C GLU A 72 -3.07 -15.13 -12.81
N VAL A 73 -3.24 -14.11 -13.65
CA VAL A 73 -2.42 -13.92 -14.86
C VAL A 73 -0.97 -13.64 -14.50
N LEU A 74 -0.72 -12.75 -13.53
CA LEU A 74 0.64 -12.45 -13.06
C LEU A 74 1.32 -13.69 -12.46
N ASN A 75 0.58 -14.51 -11.71
CA ASN A 75 1.09 -15.74 -11.12
C ASN A 75 1.36 -16.82 -12.18
N HIS A 76 0.45 -17.00 -13.15
CA HIS A 76 0.61 -17.95 -14.26
C HIS A 76 1.85 -17.63 -15.11
N ASN A 77 2.12 -16.35 -15.33
CA ASN A 77 3.27 -15.89 -16.13
C ASN A 77 4.57 -15.78 -15.32
N ASP A 78 4.57 -16.26 -14.07
CA ASP A 78 5.66 -16.13 -13.12
C ASP A 78 6.17 -14.68 -12.94
N SER A 79 5.29 -13.70 -13.17
CA SER A 79 5.65 -12.27 -13.21
C SER A 79 5.77 -11.65 -11.82
N ILE A 80 5.10 -12.21 -10.82
CA ILE A 80 5.19 -11.76 -9.43
C ILE A 80 6.56 -12.12 -8.89
N ILE A 81 7.23 -11.18 -8.22
CA ILE A 81 8.45 -11.41 -7.46
C ILE A 81 8.10 -11.56 -5.97
N ARG A 82 7.41 -10.56 -5.39
CA ARG A 82 7.06 -10.53 -3.96
C ARG A 82 5.96 -9.51 -3.67
N LEU A 83 5.38 -9.60 -2.47
CA LEU A 83 4.72 -8.47 -1.84
C LEU A 83 5.79 -7.59 -1.19
N ASN A 84 5.94 -6.35 -1.63
CA ASN A 84 6.96 -5.45 -1.10
C ASN A 84 6.51 -4.78 0.19
N HIS A 85 5.32 -4.17 0.18
CA HIS A 85 4.71 -3.60 1.37
C HIS A 85 3.19 -3.47 1.25
N ILE A 86 2.54 -3.23 2.38
CA ILE A 86 1.20 -2.68 2.44
C ILE A 86 1.30 -1.30 3.09
N GLY A 87 0.82 -0.29 2.38
CA GLY A 87 0.99 1.12 2.74
C GLY A 87 -0.30 1.78 3.18
N PHE A 88 -0.19 2.71 4.12
CA PHE A 88 -1.29 3.55 4.57
C PHE A 88 -0.89 5.01 4.52
N CYS A 89 -1.66 5.80 3.79
CA CYS A 89 -1.51 7.24 3.76
C CYS A 89 -2.72 7.89 4.42
N TYR A 90 -2.48 8.78 5.39
CA TYR A 90 -3.54 9.34 6.22
C TYR A 90 -3.14 10.71 6.76
N LYS A 91 -4.13 11.53 7.09
CA LYS A 91 -3.91 12.88 7.61
C LYS A 91 -3.70 12.86 9.12
N VAL A 92 -2.75 13.67 9.59
CA VAL A 92 -2.43 13.86 11.00
C VAL A 92 -2.38 15.34 11.35
N ALA A 93 -2.49 15.65 12.64
CA ALA A 93 -2.33 17.03 13.13
C ALA A 93 -0.85 17.45 13.23
N SER A 94 0.06 16.50 13.44
CA SER A 94 1.50 16.74 13.48
C SER A 94 2.27 15.48 13.08
N GLN A 95 3.12 15.59 12.04
CA GLN A 95 3.97 14.48 11.60
C GLN A 95 5.00 14.10 12.67
N GLU A 96 5.61 15.09 13.33
CA GLU A 96 6.60 14.85 14.39
C GLU A 96 6.00 14.10 15.59
N ASN A 97 4.81 14.51 16.05
CA ASN A 97 4.13 13.80 17.13
C ASN A 97 3.75 12.38 16.72
N GLU A 98 3.29 12.20 15.48
CA GLU A 98 2.93 10.88 14.97
C GLU A 98 4.14 9.96 14.85
N LYS A 99 5.26 10.48 14.33
CA LYS A 99 6.56 9.78 14.28
C LYS A 99 6.97 9.28 15.66
N LYS A 100 6.90 10.16 16.68
CA LYS A 100 7.26 9.83 18.06
C LYS A 100 6.33 8.74 18.61
N ARG A 101 5.01 8.88 18.42
CA ARG A 101 4.02 7.88 18.85
C ARG A 101 4.30 6.51 18.22
N ILE A 102 4.57 6.47 16.92
CA ILE A 102 4.88 5.24 16.19
C ILE A 102 6.16 4.61 16.73
N ALA A 103 7.23 5.39 16.92
CA ALA A 103 8.49 4.90 17.46
C ALA A 103 8.32 4.26 18.85
N GLU A 104 7.60 4.93 19.77
CA GLU A 104 7.33 4.43 21.11
C GLU A 104 6.55 3.10 21.12
N ILE A 105 5.65 2.90 20.16
CA ILE A 105 4.90 1.65 20.02
C ILE A 105 5.77 0.56 19.42
N VAL A 106 6.51 0.86 18.33
CA VAL A 106 7.35 -0.12 17.64
C VAL A 106 8.44 -0.68 18.54
N GLN A 107 9.00 0.12 19.46
CA GLN A 107 9.97 -0.33 20.47
C GLN A 107 9.47 -1.47 21.36
N LYS A 108 8.15 -1.63 21.48
CA LYS A 108 7.50 -2.70 22.27
C LYS A 108 7.22 -3.95 21.43
N THR A 109 7.67 -3.96 20.18
CA THR A 109 7.47 -5.06 19.23
C THR A 109 8.82 -5.64 18.79
N ASN A 110 8.79 -6.74 18.02
CA ASN A 110 9.99 -7.31 17.42
C ASN A 110 10.37 -6.66 16.08
N PHE A 111 9.71 -5.57 15.69
CA PHE A 111 9.97 -4.84 14.46
C PHE A 111 10.89 -3.65 14.69
N HIS A 112 11.38 -3.09 13.60
CA HIS A 112 12.14 -1.84 13.59
C HIS A 112 11.42 -0.79 12.77
N LEU A 113 11.62 0.48 13.14
CA LEU A 113 11.10 1.63 12.42
C LEU A 113 12.23 2.22 11.55
N TYR A 114 11.91 2.45 10.30
CA TYR A 114 12.79 3.06 9.32
C TYR A 114 12.13 4.31 8.75
N GLN A 115 12.95 5.26 8.33
CA GLN A 115 12.53 6.44 7.60
C GLN A 115 13.23 6.49 6.24
N GLU A 116 12.48 6.88 5.23
CA GLU A 116 13.01 7.29 3.93
C GLU A 116 13.05 8.81 3.87
N GLU A 117 14.16 9.37 3.39
CA GLU A 117 14.24 10.78 3.05
C GLU A 117 13.53 10.99 1.72
N SER A 118 12.52 11.86 1.72
CA SER A 118 11.76 12.21 0.54
C SER A 118 11.91 13.70 0.23
N ASN A 119 11.73 14.03 -1.04
CA ASN A 119 11.69 15.42 -1.52
C ASN A 119 10.28 16.03 -1.45
N ASP A 120 9.29 15.28 -0.94
CA ASP A 120 7.94 15.76 -0.67
C ASP A 120 7.73 16.09 0.82
N ASP A 121 6.61 16.73 1.13
CA ASP A 121 6.19 17.02 2.52
C ASP A 121 5.71 15.77 3.27
N GLY A 122 5.92 14.58 2.70
CA GLY A 122 5.51 13.29 3.25
C GLY A 122 6.51 12.77 4.27
N LEU A 123 6.01 12.27 5.40
CA LEU A 123 6.83 11.52 6.35
C LEU A 123 6.74 10.03 5.99
N TRP A 124 7.73 9.52 5.25
CA TRP A 124 7.77 8.13 4.81
C TRP A 124 8.37 7.22 5.87
N LEU A 125 7.53 6.41 6.51
CA LEU A 125 7.92 5.48 7.56
C LEU A 125 7.67 4.04 7.14
N PHE A 126 8.60 3.15 7.49
CA PHE A 126 8.49 1.72 7.24
C PHE A 126 8.69 0.93 8.53
N ILE A 127 7.83 -0.05 8.79
CA ILE A 127 7.91 -0.96 9.93
C ILE A 127 8.13 -2.37 9.41
N GLY A 128 9.16 -3.04 9.92
CA GLY A 128 9.45 -4.43 9.56
C GLY A 128 10.87 -4.85 9.87
N ASN A 129 11.41 -5.79 9.08
CA ASN A 129 12.78 -6.28 9.21
C ASN A 129 13.53 -6.16 7.87
N THR A 130 14.44 -5.20 7.76
CA THR A 130 15.21 -4.99 6.52
C THR A 130 16.36 -5.98 6.32
N LYS A 131 16.78 -6.75 7.35
CA LYS A 131 17.80 -7.80 7.19
C LYS A 131 17.29 -8.92 6.27
N LYS A 132 16.00 -9.23 6.35
CA LYS A 132 15.28 -10.09 5.39
C LYS A 132 14.64 -9.19 4.32
N TRP A 133 15.44 -8.68 3.40
CA TRP A 133 15.04 -7.66 2.42
C TRP A 133 13.97 -8.14 1.43
N GLU A 134 13.59 -9.41 1.45
CA GLU A 134 12.50 -9.98 0.69
C GLU A 134 11.14 -9.92 1.39
N LYS A 135 11.11 -9.73 2.71
CA LYS A 135 9.87 -9.81 3.49
C LYS A 135 9.05 -8.53 3.40
N PRO A 136 7.72 -8.59 3.31
CA PRO A 136 6.90 -7.38 3.21
C PRO A 136 7.10 -6.44 4.39
N LEU A 137 7.12 -5.13 4.13
CA LEU A 137 7.10 -4.08 5.16
C LEU A 137 5.67 -3.53 5.34
N LEU A 138 5.44 -2.82 6.43
CA LEU A 138 4.33 -1.89 6.57
C LEU A 138 4.85 -0.50 6.22
N GLU A 139 4.20 0.20 5.30
CA GLU A 139 4.47 1.61 5.01
C GLU A 139 3.40 2.50 5.67
N LEU A 140 3.84 3.59 6.28
CA LEU A 140 2.99 4.62 6.87
C LEU A 140 3.44 5.97 6.31
N LEU A 141 2.50 6.70 5.73
CA LEU A 141 2.68 8.03 5.18
C LEU A 141 1.71 9.01 5.85
N PRO A 142 1.96 9.41 7.11
CA PRO A 142 1.22 10.49 7.76
C PRO A 142 1.49 11.82 7.06
N ILE A 143 0.43 12.57 6.76
CA ILE A 143 0.47 13.88 6.10
C ILE A 143 -0.10 14.95 7.05
N GLU A 144 0.69 15.97 7.38
CA GLU A 144 0.25 17.07 8.26
C GLU A 144 -0.45 18.19 7.47
N LYS A 145 0.28 18.76 6.50
CA LYS A 145 -0.20 19.82 5.61
C LYS A 145 -0.36 19.28 4.20
N SER A 146 -1.27 19.89 3.47
CA SER A 146 -1.33 19.66 2.04
C SER A 146 -1.85 20.92 1.36
N ASP A 147 -0.98 21.55 0.57
CA ASP A 147 -1.34 22.61 -0.35
C ASP A 147 -1.76 22.04 -1.72
N ASP A 148 -1.60 20.73 -1.90
CA ASP A 148 -1.94 20.02 -3.12
C ASP A 148 -3.41 19.56 -3.10
N ARG A 149 -4.21 20.16 -3.99
CA ARG A 149 -5.61 19.80 -4.21
C ARG A 149 -5.81 18.33 -4.54
N TRP A 150 -4.80 17.64 -5.10
CA TRP A 150 -4.87 16.22 -5.43
C TRP A 150 -4.83 15.32 -4.20
N VAL A 151 -4.22 15.76 -3.10
CA VAL A 151 -4.10 14.98 -1.87
C VAL A 151 -5.48 14.70 -1.24
N GLU A 152 -6.47 15.58 -1.40
CA GLU A 152 -7.86 15.27 -0.97
C GLU A 152 -8.49 14.09 -1.75
N TYR A 153 -8.00 13.83 -2.95
CA TYR A 153 -8.45 12.72 -3.79
C TYR A 153 -7.67 11.43 -3.51
N PHE A 154 -6.41 11.53 -3.07
CA PHE A 154 -5.57 10.38 -2.71
C PHE A 154 -5.61 10.00 -1.23
N LEU A 155 -6.11 10.87 -0.34
CA LEU A 155 -6.27 10.57 1.09
C LEU A 155 -7.71 10.17 1.46
N PRO A 156 -7.87 9.28 2.45
CA PRO A 156 -6.87 8.33 2.92
C PRO A 156 -6.73 7.22 1.88
N HIS A 157 -5.64 6.47 1.92
CA HIS A 157 -5.54 5.28 1.09
C HIS A 157 -4.83 4.12 1.75
N ILE A 158 -5.15 2.95 1.20
CA ILE A 158 -4.44 1.69 1.42
C ILE A 158 -3.84 1.29 0.08
N GLN A 159 -2.57 0.92 0.10
CA GLN A 159 -1.83 0.47 -1.08
C GLN A 159 -1.32 -0.95 -0.86
N PHE A 160 -1.54 -1.81 -1.84
CA PHE A 160 -0.88 -3.11 -1.94
C PHE A 160 0.23 -3.00 -2.98
N ASP A 161 1.48 -3.12 -2.57
CA ASP A 161 2.64 -2.92 -3.44
C ASP A 161 3.30 -4.26 -3.80
N VAL A 162 3.21 -4.64 -5.07
CA VAL A 162 3.69 -5.93 -5.59
C VAL A 162 4.81 -5.68 -6.58
N ASP A 163 5.97 -6.27 -6.31
CA ASP A 163 7.07 -6.22 -7.27
C ASP A 163 6.87 -7.26 -8.37
N THR A 164 7.15 -6.85 -9.60
CA THR A 164 7.06 -7.70 -10.77
C THR A 164 8.36 -7.67 -11.58
N ASN A 165 8.54 -8.66 -12.46
CA ASN A 165 9.62 -8.64 -13.45
C ASN A 165 9.23 -7.92 -14.76
N LEU A 166 8.10 -7.21 -14.76
CA LEU A 166 7.52 -6.58 -15.94
C LEU A 166 8.05 -5.17 -16.17
N THR A 167 7.99 -4.72 -17.42
CA THR A 167 8.17 -3.30 -17.75
C THR A 167 6.90 -2.51 -17.47
N ALA A 168 7.00 -1.18 -17.43
CA ALA A 168 5.80 -0.32 -17.31
C ALA A 168 4.81 -0.52 -18.47
N GLU A 169 5.32 -0.78 -19.68
CA GLU A 169 4.48 -1.03 -20.85
C GLU A 169 3.68 -2.33 -20.70
N ASP A 170 4.31 -3.41 -20.24
CA ASP A 170 3.65 -4.69 -20.01
C ASP A 170 2.58 -4.59 -18.94
N ILE A 171 2.87 -3.87 -17.85
CA ILE A 171 1.90 -3.61 -16.80
C ILE A 171 0.70 -2.81 -17.35
N ASN A 172 0.94 -1.76 -18.14
CA ASN A 172 -0.14 -0.96 -18.74
C ASN A 172 -1.02 -1.82 -19.68
N LYS A 173 -0.40 -2.68 -20.52
CA LYS A 173 -1.12 -3.61 -21.38
C LYS A 173 -1.99 -4.58 -20.57
N LEU A 174 -1.45 -5.12 -19.47
CA LEU A 174 -2.16 -6.04 -18.60
C LEU A 174 -3.31 -5.34 -17.85
N ALA A 175 -3.08 -4.16 -17.28
CA ALA A 175 -4.09 -3.36 -16.61
C ALA A 175 -5.24 -3.03 -17.57
N LYS A 176 -4.94 -2.59 -18.80
CA LYS A 176 -5.96 -2.33 -19.84
C LYS A 176 -6.72 -3.61 -20.22
N LYS A 177 -6.05 -4.76 -20.29
CA LYS A 177 -6.69 -6.04 -20.62
C LYS A 177 -7.65 -6.51 -19.52
N VAL A 178 -7.25 -6.37 -18.25
CA VAL A 178 -8.02 -6.89 -17.11
C VAL A 178 -9.10 -5.91 -16.67
N PHE A 179 -8.76 -4.63 -16.59
CA PHE A 179 -9.63 -3.57 -16.07
C PHE A 179 -10.34 -2.77 -17.17
N SER A 180 -10.03 -3.02 -18.45
CA SER A 180 -10.61 -2.29 -19.58
C SER A 180 -10.41 -0.77 -19.43
N LYS A 181 -11.41 0.06 -19.76
CA LYS A 181 -11.36 1.52 -19.57
C LYS A 181 -11.76 1.97 -18.16
N ASN A 182 -11.90 1.05 -17.20
CA ASN A 182 -12.41 1.37 -15.87
C ASN A 182 -11.35 2.00 -14.96
N ILE A 183 -10.06 1.87 -15.31
CA ILE A 183 -8.95 2.45 -14.54
C ILE A 183 -8.00 3.16 -15.51
N THR A 184 -7.54 4.34 -15.12
CA THR A 184 -6.38 5.01 -15.72
C THR A 184 -5.21 4.85 -14.75
N PRO A 185 -4.20 4.04 -15.08
CA PRO A 185 -3.03 3.88 -14.22
C PRO A 185 -2.25 5.19 -14.06
N TYR A 186 -1.69 5.39 -12.87
CA TYR A 186 -0.78 6.49 -12.58
C TYR A 186 0.66 5.97 -12.52
N HIS A 187 1.64 6.72 -13.01
CA HIS A 187 3.03 6.30 -13.06
C HIS A 187 3.86 7.10 -12.05
N ILE A 188 4.62 6.39 -11.22
CA ILE A 188 5.62 6.99 -10.34
C ILE A 188 6.96 6.91 -11.09
N ILE A 189 7.44 8.08 -11.50
CA ILE A 189 8.59 8.27 -12.38
C ILE A 189 9.67 9.02 -11.63
N ILE A 190 10.89 8.49 -11.62
CA ILE A 190 12.08 9.13 -11.04
C ILE A 190 13.16 9.12 -12.11
N ASP A 191 13.74 10.28 -12.41
CA ASP A 191 14.77 10.46 -13.44
C ASP A 191 14.40 9.84 -14.80
N GLY A 192 13.13 9.96 -15.19
CA GLY A 192 12.60 9.42 -16.45
C GLY A 192 12.31 7.91 -16.45
N ILE A 193 12.55 7.22 -15.34
CA ILE A 193 12.29 5.78 -15.20
C ILE A 193 10.99 5.55 -14.41
N THR A 194 10.05 4.81 -14.99
CA THR A 194 8.84 4.37 -14.28
C THR A 194 9.18 3.20 -13.35
N TYR A 195 9.08 3.44 -12.05
CA TYR A 195 9.30 2.42 -11.02
C TYR A 195 8.01 1.70 -10.64
N ILE A 196 6.88 2.40 -10.68
CA ILE A 196 5.60 1.87 -10.22
C ILE A 196 4.49 2.32 -11.17
N VAL A 197 3.60 1.38 -11.48
CA VAL A 197 2.32 1.65 -12.13
C VAL A 197 1.23 1.42 -11.08
N ARG A 198 0.65 2.52 -10.58
CA ARG A 198 -0.40 2.54 -9.57
C ARG A 198 -1.77 2.39 -10.21
N ASN A 199 -2.50 1.36 -9.79
CA ASN A 199 -3.85 1.09 -10.26
C ASN A 199 -4.85 1.41 -9.15
N ARG A 200 -5.67 2.44 -9.34
CA ARG A 200 -6.77 2.76 -8.41
C ARG A 200 -7.89 1.76 -8.56
N LEU A 201 -8.03 0.88 -7.58
CA LEU A 201 -9.09 -0.12 -7.54
C LEU A 201 -10.44 0.50 -7.19
N GLY A 202 -10.43 1.60 -6.42
CA GLY A 202 -11.65 2.32 -6.08
C GLY A 202 -11.61 3.01 -4.74
N VAL A 203 -12.81 3.30 -4.20
CA VAL A 203 -13.04 3.86 -2.87
C VAL A 203 -14.10 3.05 -2.15
N ILE A 204 -13.83 2.69 -0.90
CA ILE A 204 -14.78 2.03 -0.01
C ILE A 204 -14.81 2.76 1.32
N ASP A 205 -16.02 3.09 1.77
CA ASP A 205 -16.27 3.83 3.00
C ASP A 205 -15.46 5.13 3.15
N GLY A 206 -15.09 5.74 2.01
CA GLY A 206 -14.26 6.93 1.95
C GLY A 206 -12.76 6.68 2.01
N VAL A 207 -12.28 5.44 1.83
CA VAL A 207 -10.85 5.09 1.77
C VAL A 207 -10.51 4.65 0.35
N ASN A 208 -9.50 5.25 -0.28
CA ASN A 208 -9.01 4.81 -1.59
C ASN A 208 -8.23 3.49 -1.46
N ILE A 209 -8.38 2.62 -2.44
CA ILE A 209 -7.67 1.34 -2.51
C ILE A 209 -6.83 1.32 -3.79
N PHE A 210 -5.52 1.10 -3.63
CA PHE A 210 -4.56 1.02 -4.72
C PHE A 210 -3.90 -0.36 -4.77
N LEU A 211 -3.66 -0.83 -5.99
CA LEU A 211 -2.75 -1.93 -6.28
C LEU A 211 -1.61 -1.39 -7.14
N ASP A 212 -0.44 -1.33 -6.53
CA ASP A 212 0.78 -0.87 -7.15
C ASP A 212 1.53 -2.08 -7.71
N LEU A 213 1.85 -2.00 -8.99
CA LEU A 213 2.68 -2.97 -9.68
C LEU A 213 4.01 -2.30 -9.99
N ALA A 214 5.05 -2.71 -9.28
CA ALA A 214 6.38 -2.19 -9.51
C ALA A 214 7.07 -2.90 -10.66
N THR A 215 7.84 -2.13 -11.42
CA THR A 215 8.55 -2.60 -12.61
C THR A 215 9.84 -3.32 -12.22
N ASN A 216 10.43 -4.00 -13.19
CA ASN A 216 11.75 -4.61 -13.07
C ASN A 216 12.90 -3.60 -12.84
N SER A 217 12.65 -2.30 -12.95
CA SER A 217 13.63 -1.26 -12.61
C SER A 217 13.80 -1.08 -11.10
N ARG A 218 12.84 -1.52 -10.27
CA ARG A 218 12.90 -1.30 -8.83
C ARG A 218 13.92 -2.22 -8.16
N ASN A 219 14.89 -1.61 -7.46
CA ASN A 219 15.87 -2.33 -6.67
C ASN A 219 15.53 -2.29 -5.17
N VAL A 220 14.66 -3.18 -4.73
CA VAL A 220 14.21 -3.26 -3.32
C VAL A 220 15.35 -3.57 -2.34
N LYS A 221 16.33 -4.40 -2.75
CA LYS A 221 17.48 -4.70 -1.90
C LYS A 221 18.28 -3.43 -1.61
N PHE A 222 18.58 -2.67 -2.66
CA PHE A 222 19.31 -1.41 -2.53
C PHE A 222 18.53 -0.42 -1.67
N HIS A 223 17.24 -0.23 -1.93
CA HIS A 223 16.37 0.65 -1.15
C HIS A 223 16.42 0.31 0.36
N ARG A 224 16.21 -0.96 0.72
CA ARG A 224 16.20 -1.40 2.12
C ARG A 224 17.55 -1.30 2.83
N GLN A 225 18.65 -1.38 2.09
CA GLN A 225 20.01 -1.40 2.65
C GLN A 225 20.67 -0.02 2.68
N ASN A 226 20.31 0.86 1.74
CA ASN A 226 21.05 2.11 1.50
C ASN A 226 20.18 3.36 1.62
N ILE A 227 18.87 3.25 1.42
CA ILE A 227 17.94 4.38 1.48
C ILE A 227 17.23 4.43 2.83
N LEU A 228 16.68 3.30 3.29
CA LEU A 228 15.98 3.23 4.58
C LEU A 228 16.93 3.38 5.77
N ARG A 229 16.74 4.43 6.56
CA ARG A 229 17.50 4.69 7.79
C ARG A 229 16.71 4.20 9.00
N LYS A 230 17.32 3.32 9.81
CA LYS A 230 16.70 2.86 11.05
C LYS A 230 16.66 4.00 12.07
N ILE A 231 15.48 4.27 12.62
CA ILE A 231 15.25 5.33 13.62
C ILE A 231 14.69 4.80 14.94
N SER A 232 14.22 3.55 15.00
CA SER A 232 13.91 2.84 16.25
C SER A 232 13.99 1.33 16.12
#